data_AF-A0A3E0GW46-F1
#
_entry.id   AF-A0A3E0GW46-F1
#
_cell.length_a   1.000
_cell.length_b   1.000
_cell.length_c   1.000
_cell.angle_alpha   90.00
_cell.angle_beta   90.00
_cell.angle_gamma   90.00
#
_symmetry.space_group_name_H-M   'P 1'
#
loop_
_entity.id
_entity.type
_entity.pdbx_description
1 polymer ?
#
loop_
_entity_poly.entity_id
_entity_poly.type
_entity_poly.pdbx_seq_one_letter_code
_entity_poly.pdbx_strand_id
1 'polypeptide(L)'
;MSADEAPSLADALKALCEHPVGGGPAWTNVALAEECGITQAYVANLRSGRQDNPTVEVLVKLGKALGRHPAALVGGRGDLRDGEQPGWRRTALAGLFATNHPADRGPYTPGEVAKAINEHGAFGTINRRTVQELRDGAADNPKLKHVLGLAWFFGVAPAYFFDDELAAKVDAEFAEGKLLRELGVVALVTRISERLPELSPGTKRAAMEAVARALDPELDADDWVFQPRPRSGDGGSPAAGTGAG
;
A
#
# COMPACT_ATOMS: atom_id res chain seq x y z
N MET A 1 2.44 -7.73 -0.08
CA MET A 1 3.88 -7.48 -0.28
C MET A 1 4.18 -6.11 0.29
N SER A 2 5.08 -6.04 1.27
CA SER A 2 5.55 -4.77 1.81
C SER A 2 6.46 -4.06 0.78
N ALA A 3 6.73 -2.76 0.96
CA ALA A 3 7.62 -2.03 0.06
C ALA A 3 9.06 -2.59 0.00
N ASP A 4 9.47 -3.39 1.00
CA ASP A 4 10.78 -4.05 1.09
C ASP A 4 10.88 -5.36 0.28
N GLU A 5 9.75 -5.96 -0.11
CA GLU A 5 9.70 -7.23 -0.86
C GLU A 5 9.47 -7.03 -2.36
N ALA A 6 9.25 -5.79 -2.81
CA ALA A 6 8.98 -5.50 -4.21
C ALA A 6 10.26 -5.68 -5.06
N PRO A 7 10.16 -6.24 -6.29
CA PRO A 7 11.31 -6.33 -7.18
C PRO A 7 11.86 -4.94 -7.49
N SER A 8 13.16 -4.87 -7.74
CA SER A 8 13.75 -3.62 -8.24
C SER A 8 13.13 -3.25 -9.60
N LEU A 9 13.16 -1.96 -9.94
CA LEU A 9 12.72 -1.50 -11.26
C LEU A 9 13.45 -2.24 -12.39
N ALA A 10 14.75 -2.49 -12.21
CA ALA A 10 15.57 -3.17 -13.20
C ALA A 10 15.10 -4.61 -13.41
N ASP A 11 14.84 -5.34 -12.33
CA ASP A 11 14.39 -6.74 -12.39
C ASP A 11 12.98 -6.84 -13.00
N ALA A 12 12.06 -5.98 -12.54
CA ALA A 12 10.71 -5.90 -13.09
C ALA A 12 10.74 -5.56 -14.59
N LEU A 13 11.50 -4.54 -14.98
CA LEU A 13 11.61 -4.13 -16.38
C LEU A 13 12.26 -5.22 -17.25
N LYS A 14 13.28 -5.90 -16.75
CA LYS A 14 13.93 -7.01 -17.46
C LYS A 14 12.96 -8.15 -17.69
N ALA A 15 12.24 -8.59 -16.65
CA ALA A 15 11.26 -9.66 -16.74
C ALA A 15 10.14 -9.34 -17.74
N LEU A 16 9.62 -8.10 -17.72
CA LEU A 16 8.59 -7.65 -18.67
C LEU A 16 9.10 -7.58 -20.11
N CYS A 17 10.36 -7.19 -20.32
CA CYS A 17 10.97 -7.18 -21.65
C CYS A 17 11.16 -8.59 -22.22
N GLU A 18 11.46 -9.58 -21.37
CA GLU A 18 11.66 -10.98 -21.75
C GLU A 18 10.35 -11.70 -22.07
N HIS A 19 9.22 -11.23 -21.51
CA HIS A 19 7.91 -11.86 -21.63
C HIS A 19 6.84 -10.87 -22.17
N PRO A 20 6.95 -10.47 -23.45
CA PRO A 20 6.03 -9.51 -24.06
C PRO A 20 4.59 -10.03 -24.12
N VAL A 21 3.63 -9.12 -24.02
CA VAL A 21 2.21 -9.43 -24.20
C VAL A 21 2.00 -9.95 -25.63
N GLY A 22 1.19 -11.00 -25.79
CA GLY A 22 0.87 -11.57 -27.10
C GLY A 22 1.94 -12.50 -27.70
N GLY A 23 3.03 -12.81 -26.99
CA GLY A 23 4.00 -13.83 -27.42
C GLY A 23 4.96 -13.38 -28.53
N GLY A 24 5.15 -12.07 -28.71
CA GLY A 24 6.14 -11.52 -29.64
C GLY A 24 7.60 -11.76 -29.22
N PRO A 25 8.58 -11.29 -30.02
CA PRO A 25 9.98 -11.34 -29.64
C PRO A 25 10.26 -10.44 -28.43
N ALA A 26 11.27 -10.81 -27.64
CA ALA A 26 11.70 -10.02 -26.48
C ALA A 26 12.07 -8.57 -26.88
N TRP A 27 11.76 -7.62 -25.99
CA TRP A 27 12.01 -6.21 -26.23
C TRP A 27 13.51 -5.89 -26.25
N THR A 28 13.96 -5.33 -27.37
CA THR A 28 15.29 -4.73 -27.48
C THR A 28 15.29 -3.32 -26.87
N ASN A 29 16.45 -2.83 -26.45
CA ASN A 29 16.56 -1.46 -25.93
C ASN A 29 16.21 -0.41 -26.98
N VAL A 30 16.46 -0.70 -28.26
CA VAL A 30 16.16 0.20 -29.39
C VAL A 30 14.66 0.30 -29.58
N ALA A 31 13.97 -0.84 -29.72
CA ALA A 31 12.52 -0.87 -29.95
C ALA A 31 11.75 -0.25 -28.77
N LEU A 32 12.15 -0.57 -27.53
CA LEU A 32 11.49 -0.01 -26.35
C LEU A 32 11.72 1.51 -26.22
N ALA A 33 12.92 1.98 -26.55
CA ALA A 33 13.24 3.41 -26.53
C ALA A 33 12.44 4.20 -27.57
N GLU A 34 12.32 3.66 -28.79
CA GLU A 34 11.52 4.24 -29.87
C GLU A 34 10.04 4.34 -29.48
N GLU A 35 9.46 3.24 -28.98
CA GLU A 35 8.06 3.19 -28.53
C GLU A 35 7.79 4.15 -27.36
N CYS A 36 8.73 4.26 -26.41
CA CYS A 36 8.59 5.16 -25.25
C CYS A 36 8.88 6.63 -25.57
N GLY A 37 9.54 6.95 -26.69
CA GLY A 37 10.08 8.28 -26.97
C GLY A 37 11.17 8.72 -25.97
N ILE A 38 12.02 7.79 -25.52
CA ILE A 38 13.19 8.06 -24.66
C ILE A 38 14.46 7.49 -25.31
N THR A 39 15.65 7.77 -24.77
CA THR A 39 16.90 7.30 -25.40
C THR A 39 17.16 5.82 -25.11
N GLN A 40 17.74 5.10 -26.08
CA GLN A 40 18.21 3.73 -25.91
C GLN A 40 19.18 3.59 -24.73
N ALA A 41 20.10 4.54 -24.58
CA ALA A 41 21.06 4.57 -23.48
C ALA A 41 20.35 4.66 -22.12
N TYR A 42 19.27 5.44 -22.03
CA TYR A 42 18.47 5.55 -20.81
C TYR A 42 17.76 4.24 -20.49
N VAL A 43 17.12 3.58 -21.47
CA VAL A 43 16.53 2.24 -21.30
C VAL A 43 17.56 1.22 -20.83
N ALA A 44 18.75 1.21 -21.44
CA ALA A 44 19.82 0.30 -21.05
C ALA A 44 20.27 0.52 -19.60
N ASN A 45 20.41 1.78 -19.17
CA ASN A 45 20.77 2.11 -17.79
C ASN A 45 19.68 1.74 -16.78
N LEU A 46 18.39 1.87 -17.15
CA LEU A 46 17.27 1.42 -16.32
C LEU A 46 17.25 -0.10 -16.17
N ARG A 47 17.38 -0.85 -17.28
CA ARG A 47 17.39 -2.34 -17.26
C ARG A 47 18.58 -2.95 -16.52
N SER A 48 19.70 -2.25 -16.48
CA SER A 48 20.91 -2.67 -15.75
C SER A 48 20.93 -2.21 -14.29
N GLY A 49 19.98 -1.37 -13.88
CA GLY A 49 19.96 -0.76 -12.54
C GLY A 49 20.99 0.35 -12.33
N ARG A 50 21.78 0.73 -13.34
CA ARG A 50 22.69 1.89 -13.25
C ARG A 50 21.93 3.19 -13.01
N GLN A 51 20.72 3.30 -13.56
CA GLN A 51 19.75 4.32 -13.19
C GLN A 51 18.52 3.63 -12.63
N ASP A 52 18.04 4.11 -11.49
CA ASP A 52 16.96 3.48 -10.73
C ASP A 52 15.88 4.47 -10.27
N ASN A 53 16.03 5.75 -10.62
CA ASN A 53 15.17 6.83 -10.15
C ASN A 53 14.55 7.64 -11.29
N PRO A 54 13.84 6.99 -12.25
CA PRO A 54 13.07 7.70 -13.28
C PRO A 54 11.90 8.46 -12.67
N THR A 55 11.25 9.31 -13.46
CA THR A 55 9.98 9.95 -13.06
C THR A 55 8.80 9.00 -13.29
N VAL A 56 7.65 9.28 -12.65
CA VAL A 56 6.41 8.53 -12.88
C VAL A 56 6.00 8.56 -14.36
N GLU A 57 6.15 9.69 -15.04
CA GLU A 57 5.87 9.76 -16.48
C GLU A 57 6.68 8.73 -17.29
N VAL A 58 7.95 8.50 -16.95
CA VAL A 58 8.76 7.47 -17.61
C VAL A 58 8.23 6.07 -17.30
N LEU A 59 7.79 5.80 -16.07
CA LEU A 59 7.18 4.51 -15.72
C LEU A 59 5.88 4.26 -16.49
N VAL A 60 5.05 5.30 -16.64
CA VAL A 60 3.81 5.24 -17.44
C VAL A 60 4.12 4.97 -18.91
N LYS A 61 5.11 5.66 -19.49
CA LYS A 61 5.56 5.42 -20.87
C LYS A 61 6.06 3.99 -21.07
N LEU A 62 6.90 3.49 -20.15
CA LEU A 62 7.39 2.11 -20.18
C LEU A 62 6.25 1.09 -20.09
N GLY A 63 5.32 1.26 -19.14
CA GLY A 63 4.16 0.38 -19.01
C GLY A 63 3.33 0.35 -20.30
N LYS A 64 3.00 1.52 -20.84
CA LYS A 64 2.24 1.65 -22.08
C LYS A 64 2.93 0.95 -23.27
N ALA A 65 4.22 1.20 -23.46
CA ALA A 65 5.00 0.57 -24.54
C ALA A 65 5.01 -0.96 -24.43
N LEU A 66 5.10 -1.48 -23.19
CA LEU A 66 5.11 -2.92 -22.92
C LEU A 66 3.71 -3.55 -23.00
N GLY A 67 2.64 -2.77 -23.18
CA GLY A 67 1.25 -3.24 -23.10
C GLY A 67 0.85 -3.67 -21.69
N ARG A 68 1.45 -3.06 -20.65
CA ARG A 68 1.32 -3.45 -19.24
C ARG A 68 0.91 -2.28 -18.37
N HIS A 69 0.24 -2.57 -17.27
CA HIS A 69 -0.04 -1.56 -16.26
C HIS A 69 1.27 -1.10 -15.58
N PRO A 70 1.52 0.21 -15.37
CA PRO A 70 2.77 0.72 -14.81
C PRO A 70 3.05 0.23 -13.38
N ALA A 71 2.02 -0.18 -12.64
CA ALA A 71 2.18 -0.83 -11.34
C ALA A 71 3.09 -2.07 -11.39
N ALA A 72 3.16 -2.79 -12.51
CA ALA A 72 4.04 -3.96 -12.67
C ALA A 72 5.52 -3.61 -12.47
N LEU A 73 5.93 -2.39 -12.82
CA LEU A 73 7.31 -1.91 -12.66
C LEU A 73 7.69 -1.67 -11.19
N VAL A 74 6.71 -1.72 -10.29
CA VAL A 74 6.88 -1.54 -8.84
C VAL A 74 6.25 -2.69 -8.04
N GLY A 75 6.14 -3.88 -8.64
CA GLY A 75 5.66 -5.10 -7.97
C GLY A 75 4.14 -5.24 -7.87
N GLY A 76 3.37 -4.41 -8.57
CA GLY A 76 1.91 -4.52 -8.68
C GLY A 76 1.46 -5.40 -9.84
N ARG A 77 0.16 -5.31 -10.19
CA ARG A 77 -0.42 -6.04 -11.32
C ARG A 77 0.15 -5.58 -12.66
N GLY A 78 0.12 -6.46 -13.65
CA GLY A 78 0.60 -6.18 -15.01
C GLY A 78 -0.44 -6.16 -16.10
N ASP A 79 -1.66 -6.63 -15.87
CA ASP A 79 -2.76 -6.51 -16.81
C ASP A 79 -3.13 -5.03 -16.99
N LEU A 80 -3.00 -4.53 -18.22
CA LEU A 80 -3.56 -3.26 -18.65
C LEU A 80 -4.92 -3.54 -19.28
N ARG A 81 -6.00 -2.98 -18.73
CA ARG A 81 -7.37 -3.27 -19.18
C ARG A 81 -7.78 -2.35 -20.32
N ASP A 82 -8.77 -2.79 -21.10
CA ASP A 82 -9.29 -2.00 -22.22
C ASP A 82 -9.85 -0.66 -21.72
N GLY A 83 -9.41 0.43 -22.35
CA GLY A 83 -9.80 1.80 -22.00
C GLY A 83 -9.14 2.37 -20.73
N GLU A 84 -8.31 1.58 -20.04
CA GLU A 84 -7.59 2.05 -18.85
C GLU A 84 -6.46 3.01 -19.23
N GLN A 85 -6.36 4.15 -18.53
CA GLN A 85 -5.27 5.11 -18.68
C GLN A 85 -4.55 5.31 -17.34
N PRO A 86 -3.65 4.39 -17.00
CA PRO A 86 -3.00 4.42 -15.70
C PRO A 86 -1.98 5.56 -15.62
N GLY A 87 -1.90 6.20 -14.45
CA GLY A 87 -1.05 7.36 -14.23
C GLY A 87 -0.87 7.67 -12.74
N TRP A 88 -0.16 8.77 -12.46
CA TRP A 88 0.00 9.25 -11.08
C TRP A 88 -1.35 9.68 -10.49
N ARG A 89 -1.78 9.01 -9.42
CA ARG A 89 -2.98 9.39 -8.67
C ARG A 89 -2.70 10.60 -7.78
N ARG A 90 -2.95 11.81 -8.29
CA ARG A 90 -2.68 13.09 -7.59
C ARG A 90 -3.34 13.21 -6.21
N THR A 91 -4.54 12.65 -6.05
CA THR A 91 -5.33 12.73 -4.81
C THR A 91 -4.93 11.67 -3.78
N ALA A 92 -4.20 10.63 -4.20
CA ALA A 92 -3.85 9.50 -3.35
C ALA A 92 -3.05 9.94 -2.11
N LEU A 93 -2.06 10.81 -2.31
CA LEU A 93 -1.23 11.28 -1.21
C LEU A 93 -2.04 12.11 -0.20
N ALA A 94 -2.90 13.01 -0.67
CA ALA A 94 -3.79 13.77 0.21
C ALA A 94 -4.69 12.85 1.06
N GLY A 95 -5.21 11.78 0.44
CA GLY A 95 -5.99 10.74 1.13
C GLY A 95 -5.20 10.08 2.25
N LEU A 96 -3.98 9.62 1.97
CA LEU A 96 -3.10 8.98 2.97
C LEU A 96 -2.79 9.91 4.15
N PHE A 97 -2.52 11.20 3.90
CA PHE A 97 -2.32 12.16 4.98
C PHE A 97 -3.55 12.29 5.89
N ALA A 98 -4.75 12.24 5.32
CA ALA A 98 -6.00 12.44 6.04
C ALA A 98 -6.45 11.21 6.84
N THR A 99 -6.12 10.00 6.40
CA THR A 99 -6.65 8.76 6.98
C THR A 99 -5.58 7.93 7.69
N ASN A 100 -4.31 8.03 7.30
CA ASN A 100 -3.25 7.19 7.81
C ASN A 100 -2.30 7.97 8.72
N HIS A 101 -2.71 8.11 9.98
CA HIS A 101 -1.92 8.68 11.07
C HIS A 101 -2.25 7.96 12.39
N PRO A 102 -1.38 8.07 13.42
CA PRO A 102 -1.58 7.42 14.70
C PRO A 102 -2.87 7.89 15.37
N ALA A 103 -3.48 7.03 16.20
CA ALA A 103 -4.77 7.30 16.82
C ALA A 103 -4.74 8.40 17.89
N ASP A 104 -3.56 8.68 18.45
CA ASP A 104 -3.34 9.62 19.55
C ASP A 104 -3.02 11.05 19.08
N ARG A 105 -2.91 11.28 17.76
CA ARG A 105 -2.60 12.60 17.19
C ARG A 105 -3.27 12.83 15.83
N GLY A 106 -3.24 14.08 15.37
CA GLY A 106 -3.69 14.47 14.04
C GLY A 106 -2.75 14.03 12.91
N PRO A 107 -3.10 14.37 11.65
CA PRO A 107 -2.33 14.08 10.44
C PRO A 107 -0.84 14.41 10.55
N TYR A 108 -0.02 13.63 9.86
CA TYR A 108 1.40 13.95 9.69
C TYR A 108 1.59 15.28 8.95
N THR A 109 2.64 16.00 9.28
CA THR A 109 3.07 17.17 8.51
C THR A 109 3.98 16.75 7.35
N PRO A 110 4.02 17.49 6.23
CA PRO A 110 4.97 17.21 5.15
C PRO A 110 6.45 17.19 5.60
N GLY A 111 6.77 17.90 6.68
CA GLY A 111 8.11 17.92 7.27
C GLY A 111 8.46 16.63 8.00
N GLU A 112 7.52 16.07 8.76
CA GLU A 112 7.69 14.78 9.43
C GLU A 112 7.89 13.65 8.41
N VAL A 113 7.08 13.62 7.37
CA VAL A 113 7.20 12.63 6.28
C VAL A 113 8.56 12.75 5.58
N ALA A 114 8.95 13.96 5.18
CA ALA A 114 10.23 14.18 4.51
C ALA A 114 11.42 13.78 5.40
N LYS A 115 11.35 14.11 6.69
CA LYS A 115 12.38 13.75 7.67
C LYS A 115 12.52 12.23 7.79
N ALA A 116 11.41 11.53 8.00
CA ALA A 116 11.42 10.07 8.15
C ALA A 116 11.95 9.34 6.91
N ILE A 117 11.55 9.77 5.70
CA ILE A 117 12.03 9.20 4.45
C ILE A 117 13.55 9.41 4.30
N ASN A 118 14.05 10.61 4.64
CA ASN A 118 15.48 10.91 4.56
C ASN A 118 16.29 10.13 5.60
N GLU A 119 15.77 9.95 6.81
CA GLU A 119 16.41 9.18 7.89
C GLU A 119 16.53 7.70 7.55
N HIS A 120 15.60 7.14 6.77
CA HIS A 120 15.71 5.78 6.25
C HIS A 120 16.87 5.60 5.25
N GLY A 121 17.21 6.64 4.48
CA GLY A 121 18.37 6.66 3.58
C GLY A 121 18.23 5.89 2.25
N ALA A 122 17.28 4.96 2.14
CA ALA A 122 17.11 4.13 0.92
C ALA A 122 16.52 4.89 -0.29
N PHE A 123 15.76 5.96 -0.05
CA PHE A 123 14.91 6.61 -1.06
C PHE A 123 15.49 7.92 -1.61
N GLY A 124 16.78 8.16 -1.37
CA GLY A 124 17.41 9.45 -1.65
C GLY A 124 16.81 10.58 -0.82
N THR A 125 17.09 11.83 -1.20
CA THR A 125 16.63 13.00 -0.46
C THR A 125 15.32 13.55 -1.01
N ILE A 126 14.37 13.83 -0.12
CA ILE A 126 13.13 14.55 -0.38
C ILE A 126 12.97 15.69 0.63
N ASN A 127 12.56 16.87 0.17
CA ASN A 127 12.37 18.02 1.07
C ASN A 127 10.87 18.23 1.39
N ARG A 128 10.61 18.95 2.47
CA ARG A 128 9.25 19.29 2.94
C ARG A 128 8.38 19.89 1.84
N ARG A 129 8.95 20.79 1.02
CA ARG A 129 8.23 21.49 -0.04
C ARG A 129 7.77 20.52 -1.13
N THR A 130 8.62 19.59 -1.55
CA THR A 130 8.27 18.55 -2.52
C THR A 130 7.12 17.67 -2.01
N VAL A 131 7.17 17.22 -0.74
CA VAL A 131 6.07 16.45 -0.16
C VAL A 131 4.76 17.26 -0.13
N GLN A 132 4.85 18.54 0.22
CA GLN A 132 3.71 19.44 0.23
C GLN A 132 3.12 19.64 -1.18
N GLU A 133 3.94 19.91 -2.19
CA GLU A 133 3.49 20.09 -3.57
C GLU A 133 2.85 18.82 -4.14
N LEU A 134 3.37 17.63 -3.79
CA LEU A 134 2.76 16.35 -4.18
C LEU A 134 1.42 16.12 -3.47
N ARG A 135 1.33 16.46 -2.18
CA ARG A 135 0.09 16.31 -1.39
C ARG A 135 -0.99 17.24 -1.90
N ASP A 136 -0.62 18.49 -2.19
CA ASP A 136 -1.55 19.53 -2.65
C ASP A 136 -1.86 19.39 -4.16
N GLY A 137 -1.21 18.44 -4.86
CA GLY A 137 -1.41 18.16 -6.28
C GLY A 137 -0.77 19.17 -7.24
N ALA A 138 0.02 20.12 -6.71
CA ALA A 138 0.77 21.11 -7.48
C ALA A 138 1.93 20.49 -8.26
N ALA A 139 2.50 19.39 -7.75
CA ALA A 139 3.43 18.53 -8.49
C ALA A 139 2.77 17.17 -8.76
N ASP A 140 3.03 16.60 -9.93
CA ASP A 140 2.34 15.41 -10.45
C ASP A 140 3.26 14.37 -11.11
N ASN A 141 4.56 14.68 -11.20
CA ASN A 141 5.55 13.83 -11.83
C ASN A 141 6.70 13.51 -10.86
N PRO A 142 6.43 12.87 -9.70
CA PRO A 142 7.47 12.54 -8.73
C PRO A 142 8.48 11.55 -9.31
N LYS A 143 9.67 11.52 -8.72
CA LYS A 143 10.67 10.48 -9.01
C LYS A 143 10.30 9.17 -8.31
N LEU A 144 10.69 8.03 -8.89
CA LEU A 144 10.34 6.71 -8.39
C LEU A 144 10.74 6.52 -6.92
N LYS A 145 11.96 6.92 -6.54
CA LYS A 145 12.41 6.80 -5.15
C LYS A 145 11.54 7.61 -4.18
N HIS A 146 11.02 8.77 -4.59
CA HIS A 146 10.07 9.52 -3.77
C HIS A 146 8.75 8.77 -3.62
N VAL A 147 8.24 8.13 -4.68
CA VAL A 147 7.05 7.27 -4.61
C VAL A 147 7.28 6.11 -3.65
N LEU A 148 8.42 5.42 -3.75
CA LEU A 148 8.78 4.31 -2.86
C LEU A 148 8.88 4.76 -1.40
N GLY A 149 9.51 5.92 -1.13
CA GLY A 149 9.62 6.46 0.22
C GLY A 149 8.27 6.86 0.82
N LEU A 150 7.38 7.47 0.02
CA LEU A 150 6.02 7.78 0.45
C LEU A 150 5.21 6.51 0.73
N ALA A 151 5.32 5.50 -0.14
CA ALA A 151 4.66 4.22 0.05
C ALA A 151 5.12 3.52 1.34
N TRP A 152 6.44 3.48 1.55
CA TRP A 152 7.06 2.95 2.77
C TRP A 152 6.57 3.69 4.03
N PHE A 153 6.59 5.03 4.02
CA PHE A 153 6.20 5.82 5.19
C PHE A 153 4.74 5.58 5.59
N PHE A 154 3.84 5.53 4.60
CA PHE A 154 2.42 5.26 4.83
C PHE A 154 2.09 3.75 4.89
N GLY A 155 3.07 2.86 4.80
CA GLY A 155 2.83 1.42 4.87
C GLY A 155 1.91 0.88 3.78
N VAL A 156 1.87 1.50 2.59
CA VAL A 156 1.12 1.02 1.43
C VAL A 156 2.04 0.42 0.38
N ALA A 157 1.51 -0.43 -0.50
CA ALA A 157 2.28 -0.91 -1.65
C ALA A 157 2.54 0.25 -2.63
N PRO A 158 3.72 0.36 -3.27
CA PRO A 158 3.99 1.41 -4.26
C PRO A 158 2.97 1.47 -5.41
N ALA A 159 2.44 0.31 -5.80
CA ALA A 159 1.38 0.16 -6.79
C ALA A 159 0.11 0.99 -6.47
N TYR A 160 -0.15 1.32 -5.20
CA TYR A 160 -1.27 2.16 -4.75
C TYR A 160 -1.35 3.51 -5.48
N PHE A 161 -0.20 4.07 -5.87
CA PHE A 161 -0.15 5.36 -6.56
C PHE A 161 -0.46 5.29 -8.06
N PHE A 162 -0.57 4.08 -8.62
CA PHE A 162 -0.76 3.84 -10.06
C PHE A 162 -2.05 3.07 -10.37
N ASP A 163 -2.48 2.18 -9.48
CA ASP A 163 -3.60 1.26 -9.68
C ASP A 163 -4.84 1.73 -8.91
N ASP A 164 -5.84 2.22 -9.63
CA ASP A 164 -7.08 2.74 -9.06
C ASP A 164 -7.90 1.68 -8.31
N GLU A 165 -7.86 0.41 -8.74
CA GLU A 165 -8.62 -0.65 -8.06
C GLU A 165 -7.97 -1.03 -6.73
N LEU A 166 -6.64 -1.20 -6.73
CA LEU A 166 -5.90 -1.42 -5.50
C LEU A 166 -6.12 -0.25 -4.54
N ALA A 167 -6.06 0.97 -5.07
CA ALA A 167 -6.27 2.13 -4.25
C ALA A 167 -7.67 2.22 -3.66
N ALA A 168 -8.72 1.93 -4.44
CA ALA A 168 -10.08 1.94 -3.92
C ALA A 168 -10.26 0.97 -2.74
N LYS A 169 -9.61 -0.21 -2.79
CA LYS A 169 -9.63 -1.19 -1.69
C LYS A 169 -8.92 -0.63 -0.46
N VAL A 170 -7.70 -0.11 -0.63
CA VAL A 170 -6.90 0.47 0.47
C VAL A 170 -7.59 1.71 1.07
N ASP A 171 -8.18 2.56 0.24
CA ASP A 171 -8.91 3.76 0.66
C ASP A 171 -10.15 3.38 1.48
N ALA A 172 -10.86 2.31 1.11
CA ALA A 172 -12.00 1.80 1.87
C ALA A 172 -11.59 1.24 3.24
N GLU A 173 -10.51 0.45 3.31
CA GLU A 173 -9.96 -0.06 4.58
C GLU A 173 -9.56 1.08 5.53
N PHE A 174 -8.90 2.12 5.00
CA PHE A 174 -8.55 3.29 5.80
C PHE A 174 -9.75 4.12 6.22
N ALA A 175 -10.78 4.24 5.38
CA ALA A 175 -12.02 4.93 5.73
C ALA A 175 -12.78 4.22 6.85
N GLU A 176 -12.86 2.89 6.81
CA GLU A 176 -13.43 2.08 7.89
C GLU A 176 -12.66 2.26 9.19
N GLY A 177 -11.32 2.16 9.15
CA GLY A 177 -10.48 2.41 10.32
C GLY A 177 -10.60 3.84 10.88
N LYS A 178 -10.84 4.84 10.02
CA LYS A 178 -11.15 6.21 10.44
C LYS A 178 -12.50 6.27 11.16
N LEU A 179 -13.54 5.65 10.61
CA LEU A 179 -14.87 5.61 11.22
C LEU A 179 -14.84 4.95 12.61
N LEU A 180 -14.14 3.82 12.75
CA LEU A 180 -13.97 3.14 14.04
C LEU A 180 -13.25 4.00 15.08
N ARG A 181 -12.30 4.85 14.66
CA ARG A 181 -11.64 5.83 15.53
C ARG A 181 -12.58 6.95 15.94
N GLU A 182 -13.35 7.50 15.00
CA GLU A 182 -14.34 8.56 15.27
C GLU A 182 -15.46 8.08 16.20
N LEU A 183 -15.84 6.80 16.11
CA LEU A 183 -16.79 6.15 17.03
C LEU A 183 -16.17 5.77 18.39
N GLY A 184 -14.88 6.00 18.62
CA GLY A 184 -14.20 5.68 19.87
C GLY A 184 -13.95 4.19 20.13
N VAL A 185 -14.23 3.32 19.15
CA VAL A 185 -14.10 1.85 19.27
C VAL A 185 -12.65 1.45 19.52
N VAL A 186 -11.69 2.10 18.84
CA VAL A 186 -10.25 1.81 19.04
C VAL A 186 -9.82 2.11 20.48
N ALA A 187 -10.20 3.27 21.02
CA ALA A 187 -9.87 3.65 22.39
C ALA A 187 -10.50 2.70 23.42
N LEU A 188 -11.73 2.25 23.16
CA LEU A 188 -12.41 1.26 23.98
C LEU A 188 -11.68 -0.10 23.95
N VAL A 189 -11.37 -0.63 22.76
CA VAL A 189 -10.67 -1.91 22.61
C VAL A 189 -9.30 -1.86 23.29
N THR A 190 -8.52 -0.80 23.10
CA THR A 190 -7.22 -0.63 23.78
C THR A 190 -7.37 -0.67 25.30
N ARG A 191 -8.33 0.06 25.88
CA ARG A 191 -8.58 0.03 27.34
C ARG A 191 -9.03 -1.34 27.82
N ILE A 192 -9.86 -2.04 27.04
CA ILE A 192 -10.30 -3.40 27.34
C ILE A 192 -9.11 -4.36 27.29
N SER A 193 -8.24 -4.27 26.27
CA SER A 193 -7.03 -5.09 26.11
C SER A 193 -6.02 -4.88 27.25
N GLU A 194 -5.80 -3.64 27.67
CA GLU A 194 -4.94 -3.31 28.82
C GLU A 194 -5.46 -3.90 30.13
N ARG A 195 -6.79 -4.06 30.26
CA ARG A 195 -7.45 -4.61 31.44
C ARG A 195 -7.84 -6.09 31.30
N LEU A 196 -7.63 -6.69 30.13
CA LEU A 196 -8.09 -8.03 29.79
C LEU A 196 -7.56 -9.15 30.70
N PRO A 197 -6.35 -9.07 31.28
CA PRO A 197 -5.88 -10.03 32.27
C PRO A 197 -6.69 -10.02 33.58
N GLU A 198 -7.35 -8.90 33.89
CA GLU A 198 -8.01 -8.67 35.19
C GLU A 198 -9.55 -8.74 35.10
N LEU A 199 -10.12 -8.69 33.89
CA LEU A 199 -11.57 -8.70 33.69
C LEU A 199 -12.14 -10.11 33.63
N SER A 200 -13.18 -10.36 34.43
CA SER A 200 -13.96 -11.61 34.38
C SER A 200 -14.65 -11.79 33.02
N PRO A 201 -14.93 -13.04 32.58
CA PRO A 201 -15.71 -13.30 31.37
C PRO A 201 -17.09 -12.61 31.35
N GLY A 202 -17.72 -12.45 32.53
CA GLY A 202 -18.99 -11.73 32.66
C GLY A 202 -18.86 -10.23 32.40
N THR A 203 -17.78 -9.61 32.87
CA THR A 203 -17.52 -8.18 32.64
C THR A 203 -17.18 -7.89 31.18
N LYS A 204 -16.45 -8.79 30.52
CA LYS A 204 -16.15 -8.69 29.08
C LYS A 204 -17.42 -8.73 28.24
N ARG A 205 -18.35 -9.63 28.56
CA ARG A 205 -19.65 -9.75 27.88
C ARG A 205 -20.52 -8.51 28.09
N ALA A 206 -20.67 -8.06 29.33
CA ALA A 206 -21.46 -6.87 29.66
C ALA A 206 -20.90 -5.59 29.00
N ALA A 207 -19.58 -5.46 28.90
CA ALA A 207 -18.95 -4.35 28.18
C ALA A 207 -19.28 -4.40 26.68
N MET A 208 -19.26 -5.58 26.06
CA MET A 208 -19.59 -5.72 24.65
C MET A 208 -21.07 -5.50 24.34
N GLU A 209 -21.97 -5.99 25.20
CA GLU A 209 -23.41 -5.72 25.12
C GLU A 209 -23.72 -4.22 25.27
N ALA A 210 -23.05 -3.54 26.21
CA ALA A 210 -23.23 -2.10 26.39
C ALA A 210 -22.80 -1.30 25.15
N VAL A 211 -21.76 -1.75 24.46
CA VAL A 211 -21.25 -1.13 23.24
C VAL A 211 -22.16 -1.42 22.05
N ALA A 212 -22.63 -2.66 21.91
CA ALA A 212 -23.60 -3.04 20.88
C ALA A 212 -24.88 -2.21 20.99
N ARG A 213 -25.46 -2.11 22.19
CA ARG A 213 -26.68 -1.33 22.45
C ARG A 213 -26.49 0.19 22.27
N ALA A 214 -25.28 0.69 22.51
CA ALA A 214 -24.97 2.11 22.30
C ALA A 214 -24.80 2.46 20.81
N LEU A 215 -24.31 1.51 20.00
CA LEU A 215 -24.09 1.69 18.56
C LEU A 215 -25.37 1.46 17.74
N ASP A 216 -26.24 0.58 18.21
CA ASP A 216 -27.54 0.31 17.60
C ASP A 216 -28.58 0.08 18.71
N PRO A 217 -29.42 1.09 19.00
CA PRO A 217 -30.44 1.00 20.04
C PRO A 217 -31.56 0.00 19.73
N GLU A 218 -31.70 -0.42 18.46
CA GLU A 218 -32.71 -1.37 18.01
C GLU A 218 -32.17 -2.80 17.92
N LEU A 219 -30.86 -2.99 18.10
CA LEU A 219 -30.21 -4.30 18.10
C LEU A 219 -30.65 -5.10 19.33
N ASP A 220 -31.37 -6.21 19.11
CA ASP A 220 -31.69 -7.16 20.17
C ASP A 220 -30.40 -7.86 20.61
N ALA A 221 -30.12 -7.86 21.92
CA ALA A 221 -28.87 -8.38 22.46
C ALA A 221 -28.69 -9.88 22.20
N ASP A 222 -29.80 -10.58 21.94
CA ASP A 222 -29.84 -12.00 21.62
C ASP A 222 -29.58 -12.32 20.12
N ASP A 223 -29.62 -11.32 19.22
CA ASP A 223 -29.37 -11.50 17.77
C ASP A 223 -27.88 -11.31 17.39
N TRP A 224 -27.03 -10.87 18.34
CA TRP A 224 -25.62 -10.66 18.08
C TRP A 224 -24.78 -11.94 18.30
N VAL A 225 -24.52 -12.67 17.21
CA VAL A 225 -23.57 -13.80 17.21
C VAL A 225 -22.18 -13.32 16.78
N PHE A 226 -21.29 -13.10 17.74
CA PHE A 226 -19.86 -12.90 17.45
C PHE A 226 -19.28 -14.18 16.85
N GLN A 227 -18.96 -14.16 15.55
CA GLN A 227 -18.13 -15.18 14.92
C GLN A 227 -16.69 -14.66 14.82
N PRO A 228 -15.78 -15.05 15.74
CA PRO A 228 -14.37 -14.73 15.58
C PRO A 228 -13.87 -15.43 14.32
N ARG A 229 -13.33 -14.67 13.36
CA ARG A 229 -12.52 -15.29 12.30
C ARG A 229 -11.34 -16.02 12.98
N PRO A 230 -11.10 -17.30 12.68
CA PRO A 230 -9.94 -17.98 13.20
C PRO A 230 -8.69 -17.23 12.74
N ARG A 231 -7.75 -16.98 13.68
CA ARG A 231 -6.41 -16.49 13.33
C ARG A 231 -5.78 -17.53 12.41
N SER A 232 -5.63 -17.18 11.13
CA SER A 232 -4.79 -17.93 10.21
C SER A 232 -3.34 -17.78 10.68
N GLY A 233 -2.86 -18.79 11.41
CA GLY A 233 -1.47 -18.88 11.87
C GLY A 233 -1.33 -19.21 13.35
N ASP A 234 -1.62 -20.46 13.73
CA ASP A 234 -0.87 -21.15 14.77
C ASP A 234 -0.95 -22.66 14.47
N GLY A 235 -0.01 -23.11 13.64
CA GLY A 235 0.25 -24.53 13.42
C GLY A 235 0.95 -25.13 14.64
N GLY A 236 0.19 -25.32 15.72
CA GLY A 236 0.60 -26.09 16.88
C GLY A 236 0.14 -27.54 16.75
N SER A 237 0.99 -28.38 16.18
CA SER A 237 0.79 -29.84 16.15
C SER A 237 0.63 -30.38 17.57
N PRO A 238 -0.44 -31.14 17.91
CA PRO A 238 -0.49 -31.83 19.19
C PRO A 238 0.37 -33.09 19.11
N ALA A 239 1.33 -33.15 20.03
CA ALA A 239 2.11 -34.35 20.31
C ALA A 239 1.17 -35.53 20.61
N ALA A 240 1.22 -36.55 19.74
CA ALA A 240 0.61 -37.84 19.99
C ALA A 240 1.47 -38.59 21.03
N GLY A 241 1.03 -38.56 22.27
CA GLY A 241 1.51 -39.44 23.33
C GLY A 241 0.33 -40.21 23.90
N THR A 242 0.16 -41.47 23.50
CA THR A 242 -0.24 -42.59 24.38
C THR A 242 -0.14 -43.90 23.61
N GLY A 243 0.68 -44.82 24.13
CA GLY A 243 0.60 -46.24 23.78
C GLY A 243 -0.43 -46.95 24.65
N ALA A 244 -1.05 -47.99 24.09
CA ALA A 244 -1.55 -49.20 24.76
C ALA A 244 -2.29 -50.05 23.71
N GLY A 245 -1.84 -51.30 23.49
CA GLY A 245 -2.48 -52.29 22.62
C GLY A 245 -1.49 -52.97 21.69
#